data_AF-A0A9N7YSM9-F1
#
_entry.id   AF-A0A9N7YSM9-F1
#
_cell.length_a   1.000
_cell.length_b   1.000
_cell.length_c   1.000
_cell.angle_alpha   90.00
_cell.angle_beta   90.00
_cell.angle_gamma   90.00
#
_symmetry.space_group_name_H-M   'P 1'
#
loop_
_entity.id
_entity.type
_entity.pdbx_description
1 polymer ?
#
loop_
_entity_poly.entity_id
_entity_poly.type
_entity_poly.pdbx_seq_one_letter_code
_entity_poly.pdbx_strand_id
1 'polypeptide(L)'
;MNSHPPPRRVANIGSILLTPQENECLFGYLGRKCATLCSAVVQVYVAERNASWGKRCCGVACLIKDNPQRSYFIRVFDIKEGKTMFEQELYHSFSISSSRSYFISFAGDVRVQLL
;
A
#
# COMPACT_ATOMS: atom_id res chain seq x y z
N MET A 1 -20.83 -25.61 25.76
CA MET A 1 -20.52 -24.20 25.42
C MET A 1 -19.27 -24.20 24.55
N ASN A 2 -19.42 -24.18 23.22
CA ASN A 2 -18.29 -24.12 22.29
C ASN A 2 -17.86 -22.67 22.07
N SER A 3 -17.07 -22.11 22.99
CA SER A 3 -16.42 -20.82 22.80
C SER A 3 -15.27 -20.98 21.81
N HIS A 4 -15.58 -20.89 20.51
CA HIS A 4 -14.54 -20.64 19.52
C HIS A 4 -13.87 -19.31 19.88
N PRO A 5 -12.54 -19.26 20.05
CA PRO A 5 -11.86 -17.98 20.24
C PRO A 5 -12.20 -17.09 19.04
N PRO A 6 -12.53 -15.81 19.26
CA PRO A 6 -12.78 -14.90 18.15
C PRO A 6 -11.57 -14.94 17.21
N PRO A 7 -11.78 -14.99 15.89
CA PRO A 7 -10.67 -15.04 14.95
C PRO A 7 -9.73 -13.88 15.25
N ARG A 8 -8.46 -14.20 15.54
CA ARG A 8 -7.41 -13.20 15.77
C ARG A 8 -7.44 -12.25 14.57
N ARG A 9 -7.82 -10.99 14.81
CA ARG A 9 -7.69 -9.95 13.79
C ARG A 9 -6.22 -9.91 13.41
N VAL A 10 -5.92 -10.08 12.13
CA VAL A 10 -4.56 -9.89 11.61
C VAL A 10 -4.16 -8.46 11.99
N ALA A 11 -3.08 -8.33 12.76
CA ALA A 11 -2.59 -7.02 13.16
C ALA A 11 -2.09 -6.28 11.91
N ASN A 12 -2.39 -4.99 11.83
CA ASN A 12 -1.86 -4.14 10.78
C ASN A 12 -0.35 -4.05 10.90
N ILE A 13 0.37 -4.27 9.81
CA ILE A 13 1.84 -4.15 9.76
C ILE A 13 2.21 -2.74 9.29
N GLY A 14 2.70 -1.94 10.23
CA GLY A 14 3.14 -0.56 9.99
C GLY A 14 4.54 -0.44 9.38
N SER A 15 4.96 0.80 9.14
CA SER A 15 6.31 1.12 8.66
C SER A 15 7.24 1.37 9.84
N ILE A 16 8.48 0.86 9.73
CA ILE A 16 9.54 1.10 10.73
C ILE A 16 10.04 2.55 10.76
N LEU A 17 9.77 3.32 9.69
CA LEU A 17 10.16 4.72 9.57
C LEU A 17 9.11 5.68 10.15
N LEU A 18 7.95 5.15 10.56
CA LEU A 18 6.89 5.92 11.19
C LEU A 18 6.91 5.68 12.71
N THR A 19 6.59 6.72 13.46
CA THR A 19 6.29 6.60 14.89
C THR A 19 5.07 5.69 15.13
N PRO A 20 4.89 5.14 16.33
CA PRO A 20 3.69 4.37 16.67
C PRO A 20 2.40 5.15 16.40
N GLN A 21 2.37 6.45 16.73
CA GLN A 21 1.22 7.32 16.54
C GLN A 21 0.92 7.56 15.05
N GLU A 22 1.93 7.76 14.22
CA GLU A 22 1.74 7.87 12.77
C GLU A 22 1.23 6.56 12.16
N ASN A 23 1.71 5.41 12.64
CA ASN A 23 1.17 4.11 12.22
C ASN A 23 -0.30 3.93 12.65
N GLU A 24 -0.68 4.37 13.85
CA GLU A 24 -2.09 4.35 14.29
C GLU A 24 -2.97 5.22 13.39
N CYS A 25 -2.52 6.43 13.03
CA CYS A 25 -3.21 7.29 12.07
C CYS A 25 -3.35 6.60 10.70
N LEU A 26 -2.27 6.01 10.18
CA LEU A 26 -2.26 5.27 8.92
C LEU A 26 -3.33 4.15 8.91
N PHE A 27 -3.44 3.41 10.01
CA PHE A 27 -4.44 2.33 10.14
C PHE A 27 -5.87 2.87 10.12
N GLY A 28 -6.08 4.09 10.59
CA GLY A 28 -7.35 4.80 10.47
C GLY A 28 -7.74 5.12 9.02
N TYR A 29 -6.76 5.31 8.13
CA TYR A 29 -7.00 5.67 6.71
C TYR A 29 -7.35 4.47 5.82
N LEU A 30 -7.12 3.24 6.26
CA LEU A 30 -7.33 2.03 5.43
C LEU A 30 -8.80 1.78 5.06
N GLY A 31 -9.74 2.25 5.89
CA GLY A 31 -11.16 1.98 5.78
C GLY A 31 -11.64 0.78 6.61
N ARG A 32 -12.97 0.60 6.72
CA ARG A 32 -13.57 -0.45 7.54
C ARG A 32 -13.30 -1.84 6.97
N LYS A 33 -12.90 -2.78 7.83
CA LYS A 33 -12.58 -4.19 7.48
C LYS A 33 -11.41 -4.34 6.49
N CYS A 34 -10.62 -3.30 6.28
CA CYS A 34 -9.34 -3.35 5.59
C CYS A 34 -8.22 -3.66 6.59
N ALA A 35 -7.17 -4.35 6.14
CA ALA A 35 -5.97 -4.57 6.91
C ALA A 35 -4.72 -4.40 6.03
N THR A 36 -3.66 -3.79 6.57
CA THR A 36 -2.37 -3.70 5.88
C THR A 36 -1.48 -4.89 6.21
N LEU A 37 -0.96 -5.54 5.17
CA LEU A 37 -0.03 -6.67 5.24
C LEU A 37 1.43 -6.19 5.35
N CYS A 38 1.73 -5.00 4.85
CA CYS A 38 2.99 -4.31 5.05
C CYS A 38 2.84 -2.84 4.68
N SER A 39 3.62 -1.98 5.32
CA SER A 39 3.63 -0.55 5.04
C SER A 39 5.06 -0.02 4.95
N ALA A 40 5.34 0.90 4.02
CA ALA A 40 6.66 1.48 3.83
C ALA A 40 6.55 2.93 3.36
N VAL A 41 7.50 3.78 3.75
CA VAL A 41 7.64 5.12 3.17
C VAL A 41 8.23 4.96 1.78
N VAL A 42 7.60 5.55 0.77
CA VAL A 42 7.99 5.40 -0.63
C VAL A 42 7.94 6.72 -1.40
N GLN A 43 8.66 6.76 -2.51
CA GLN A 43 8.42 7.71 -3.60
C GLN A 43 7.77 6.99 -4.77
N VAL A 44 6.69 7.56 -5.28
CA VAL A 44 5.96 7.03 -6.43
C VAL A 44 6.43 7.74 -7.69
N TYR A 45 6.90 6.97 -8.65
CA TYR A 45 7.24 7.44 -9.99
C TYR A 45 6.33 6.77 -11.02
N VAL A 46 5.99 7.50 -12.08
CA VAL A 46 5.16 7.01 -13.17
C VAL A 46 5.90 7.20 -14.48
N ALA A 47 5.82 6.20 -15.36
CA ALA A 47 6.39 6.31 -16.69
C ALA A 47 5.63 7.37 -17.52
N GLU A 48 6.38 8.30 -18.10
CA GLU A 48 5.88 9.33 -19.00
C GLU A 48 5.93 8.86 -20.47
N ARG A 49 5.25 9.60 -21.35
CA ARG A 49 5.13 9.26 -22.78
C ARG A 49 6.48 9.20 -23.53
N ASN A 50 7.50 9.87 -23.02
CA ASN A 50 8.85 9.95 -23.58
C ASN A 50 9.80 8.86 -23.04
N ALA A 51 9.27 7.79 -22.43
CA ALA A 51 10.04 6.73 -21.78
C ALA A 51 10.91 7.20 -20.59
N SER A 52 10.64 8.39 -20.04
CA SER A 52 11.23 8.86 -18.79
C SER A 52 10.32 8.55 -17.59
N TRP A 53 10.84 8.74 -16.37
CA TRP A 53 10.11 8.55 -15.12
C TRP A 53 9.90 9.89 -14.43
N GLY A 54 8.64 10.26 -14.23
CA GLY A 54 8.26 11.46 -13.48
C GLY A 54 7.89 11.12 -12.05
N LYS A 55 8.40 11.89 -11.08
CA LYS A 55 7.97 11.76 -9.68
C LYS A 55 6.53 12.23 -9.55
N ARG A 56 5.66 11.37 -9.06
CA ARG A 56 4.24 11.67 -8.81
C ARG A 56 3.98 12.16 -7.40
N CYS A 57 4.45 11.43 -6.39
CA CYS A 57 4.26 11.79 -4.98
C CYS A 57 5.27 11.09 -4.05
N CYS A 58 5.30 11.49 -2.78
CA CYS A 58 5.94 10.74 -1.68
C CYS A 58 4.87 10.44 -0.64
N GLY A 59 4.89 9.27 -0.02
CA GLY A 59 3.95 8.94 1.03
C GLY A 59 4.23 7.58 1.65
N VAL A 60 3.21 7.00 2.26
CA VAL A 60 3.28 5.67 2.87
C VAL A 60 2.50 4.70 1.99
N ALA A 61 3.21 3.78 1.33
CA ALA A 61 2.60 2.67 0.63
C ALA A 61 2.12 1.61 1.62
N CYS A 62 0.95 1.04 1.38
CA CYS A 62 0.40 -0.09 2.10
C CYS A 62 -0.05 -1.16 1.11
N LEU A 63 0.32 -2.42 1.36
CA LEU A 63 -0.34 -3.56 0.74
C LEU A 63 -1.58 -3.94 1.56
N ILE A 64 -2.76 -3.64 1.05
CA ILE A 64 -4.03 -3.72 1.78
C ILE A 64 -4.81 -4.93 1.31
N LYS A 65 -5.31 -5.71 2.26
CA LYS A 65 -6.38 -6.69 2.05
C LYS A 65 -7.73 -6.01 2.33
N ASP A 66 -8.51 -5.76 1.27
CA ASP A 66 -9.84 -5.16 1.34
C ASP A 66 -10.90 -6.28 1.35
N ASN A 67 -11.36 -6.67 2.55
CA ASN A 67 -12.33 -7.76 2.69
C ASN A 67 -13.69 -7.45 2.06
N PRO A 68 -14.27 -6.24 2.20
CA PRO A 68 -15.51 -5.86 1.51
C PRO A 68 -15.44 -6.05 -0.01
N GLN A 69 -14.34 -5.61 -0.64
CA GLN A 69 -14.14 -5.75 -2.09
C GLN A 69 -13.63 -7.12 -2.52
N ARG A 70 -13.21 -7.95 -1.55
CA ARG A 70 -12.56 -9.26 -1.79
C ARG A 70 -11.32 -9.14 -2.69
N SER A 71 -10.59 -8.05 -2.55
CA SER A 71 -9.45 -7.71 -3.39
C SER A 71 -8.27 -7.21 -2.56
N TYR A 72 -7.12 -7.06 -3.21
CA TYR A 72 -5.92 -6.49 -2.63
C TYR A 72 -5.57 -5.20 -3.34
N PHE A 73 -5.03 -4.23 -2.60
CA PHE A 73 -4.67 -2.93 -3.14
C PHE A 73 -3.27 -2.54 -2.70
N ILE A 74 -2.54 -1.87 -3.59
CA ILE A 74 -1.42 -1.01 -3.20
C ILE A 74 -1.98 0.41 -3.12
N ARG A 75 -2.03 0.99 -1.92
CA ARG A 75 -2.41 2.41 -1.73
C ARG A 75 -1.25 3.19 -1.16
N VAL A 76 -1.08 4.43 -1.61
CA VAL A 76 -0.11 5.38 -1.06
C VAL A 76 -0.86 6.53 -0.43
N PHE A 77 -0.62 6.77 0.86
CA PHE A 77 -1.25 7.83 1.63
C PHE A 77 -0.28 8.98 1.89
N ASP A 78 -0.79 10.20 1.83
CA ASP A 78 -0.16 11.33 2.51
C ASP A 78 -0.41 11.18 4.01
N ILE A 79 0.66 11.04 4.80
CA ILE A 79 0.53 10.79 6.25
C ILE A 79 0.01 12.01 7.02
N LYS A 80 0.19 13.22 6.48
CA LYS A 80 -0.24 14.47 7.10
C LYS A 80 -1.72 14.73 6.85
N GLU A 81 -2.16 14.51 5.60
CA GLU A 81 -3.54 14.77 5.19
C GLU A 81 -4.44 13.54 5.26
N GLY A 82 -3.87 12.34 5.41
CA GLY A 82 -4.61 11.06 5.33
C GLY A 82 -5.18 10.76 3.94
N LYS A 83 -4.75 11.51 2.93
CA LYS A 83 -5.29 11.45 1.57
C LYS A 83 -4.66 10.33 0.78
N THR A 84 -5.47 9.53 0.08
CA THR A 84 -4.97 8.57 -0.92
C THR A 84 -4.43 9.32 -2.13
N MET A 85 -3.12 9.20 -2.39
CA MET A 85 -2.44 9.83 -3.52
C MET A 85 -2.27 8.89 -4.72
N PHE A 86 -2.24 7.58 -4.46
CA PHE A 86 -2.15 6.54 -5.47
C PHE A 86 -2.88 5.29 -4.98
N GLU A 87 -3.52 4.59 -5.91
CA GLU A 87 -4.20 3.33 -5.66
C GLU A 87 -4.04 2.43 -6.89
N GLN A 88 -3.74 1.16 -6.65
CA GLN A 88 -3.74 0.10 -7.65
C GLN A 88 -4.38 -1.15 -7.06
N GLU A 89 -5.47 -1.61 -7.68
CA GLU A 89 -6.04 -2.93 -7.39
C GLU A 89 -5.15 -4.03 -7.98
N LEU A 90 -4.94 -5.11 -7.24
CA LEU A 90 -4.17 -6.26 -7.70
C LEU A 90 -5.07 -7.22 -8.48
N TYR A 91 -4.79 -7.38 -9.77
CA TYR A 91 -5.45 -8.35 -10.63
C TYR A 91 -4.89 -9.77 -10.41
N HIS A 92 -5.59 -10.77 -10.95
CA HIS A 92 -5.14 -12.15 -10.90
C HIS A 92 -3.79 -12.33 -11.60
N SER A 93 -2.85 -13.02 -10.97
CA SER A 93 -1.46 -13.15 -11.47
C SER A 93 -0.72 -11.81 -11.63
N PHE A 94 -1.00 -10.86 -10.72
CA PHE A 94 -0.23 -9.63 -10.60
C PHE A 94 1.27 -9.93 -10.47
N SER A 95 2.09 -9.24 -11.27
CA SER A 95 3.54 -9.43 -11.29
C SER A 95 4.26 -8.15 -10.90
N ILE A 96 5.29 -8.31 -10.08
CA ILE A 96 6.22 -7.25 -9.71
C ILE A 96 7.59 -7.57 -10.30
N SER A 97 8.31 -6.52 -10.70
CA SER A 97 9.73 -6.59 -11.03
C SER A 97 10.51 -5.76 -10.04
N SER A 98 11.53 -6.36 -9.46
CA SER A 98 12.45 -5.71 -8.53
C SER A 98 13.87 -5.87 -9.05
N SER A 99 14.39 -4.82 -9.68
CA SER A 99 15.78 -4.79 -10.13
C SER A 99 16.75 -4.51 -8.97
N ARG A 100 16.23 -3.95 -7.86
CA ARG A 100 16.96 -3.67 -6.61
C ARG A 100 16.03 -3.84 -5.42
N SER A 101 16.58 -4.12 -4.24
CA SER A 101 15.82 -4.36 -3.01
C SER A 101 14.89 -3.21 -2.59
N TYR A 102 15.23 -1.98 -2.95
CA TYR A 102 14.46 -0.76 -2.67
C TYR A 102 13.68 -0.28 -3.89
N PHE A 103 13.63 -1.06 -4.97
CA PHE A 103 13.03 -0.66 -6.22
C PHE A 103 12.01 -1.72 -6.65
N ILE A 104 10.75 -1.35 -6.60
CA ILE A 104 9.64 -2.20 -7.05
C ILE A 104 8.96 -1.51 -8.22
N SER A 105 8.73 -2.25 -9.29
CA SER A 105 7.99 -1.80 -10.46
C SER A 105 6.91 -2.79 -10.81
N PHE A 106 5.79 -2.29 -11.31
CA PHE A 106 4.69 -3.12 -11.80
C PHE A 106 3.94 -2.42 -12.93
N ALA A 107 3.25 -3.24 -13.72
CA ALA A 107 2.37 -2.77 -14.78
C ALA A 107 0.92 -2.73 -14.27
N GLY A 108 0.35 -1.52 -14.26
CA GLY A 108 -1.09 -1.27 -14.20
C GLY A 108 -1.53 -0.48 -15.44
N ASP A 109 -2.51 0.42 -15.31
CA ASP A 109 -2.88 1.37 -16.38
C ASP A 109 -1.69 2.24 -16.83
N VAL A 110 -0.74 2.43 -15.92
CA VAL A 110 0.58 3.03 -16.16
C VAL A 110 1.66 2.19 -15.47
N ARG A 111 2.91 2.30 -15.92
CA ARG A 111 4.03 1.69 -15.20
C ARG A 111 4.37 2.55 -13.99
N VAL A 112 4.42 1.94 -12.81
CA VAL A 112 4.66 2.62 -11.54
C VAL A 112 5.92 2.06 -10.90
N GLN A 113 6.68 2.93 -10.26
CA GLN A 113 7.87 2.62 -9.47
C GLN A 113 7.67 3.11 -8.05
N LEU A 114 7.97 2.25 -7.08
CA LEU A 114 8.05 2.57 -5.66
C LEU A 114 9.51 2.45 -5.26
N LEU A 115 10.08 3.58 -4.82
CA LEU A 115 11.45 3.74 -4.31
C LEU A 115 11.44 3.92 -2.78
#